data_AF-W2EN99-F1
#
_entry.id   AF-W2EN99-F1
#
_cell.length_a   1.000
_cell.length_b   1.000
_cell.length_c   1.000
_cell.angle_alpha   90.00
_cell.angle_beta   90.00
_cell.angle_gamma   90.00
#
_symmetry.space_group_name_H-M   'P 1'
#
loop_
_entity.id
_entity.type
_entity.pdbx_description
1 polymer ?
#
loop_
_entity_poly.entity_id
_entity_poly.type
_entity_poly.pdbx_seq_one_letter_code
_entity_poly.pdbx_strand_id
1 'polypeptide(L)'
;MRLQPRQRLLELWEAAARVSCRDGSWSWGGRDGSNSISDAEQLLCFMYPASELPGFRLDTPDETADDVLAALAHLGDSVEIPKLLLKVIGDYLRTYTAEDGRPVFSGGGYFRTADEDATPTAEQLRLDVVDSFSMSVTLTLGTLGFLKVFRQSVRREPIRREIRELEDLASRRLSAAMVGLLRSFTVNAFDPGSPQGRTLLRQVNQTGAPDRRVLDELRRALRPVRAGLRDLTIGSGSQVDLDNDNLLFECGWTWGIVKDAPDVATPLPIGPQPKGVAADVPLLYFTVNALVGIADLFSGRTRVLGLLDDEQLTLAQAIQRRWDLTQHYWRTVAMSGRGAWPLEDIPWQTTDERESDYFSLGVSAMVIQSLVSNRSSDVDLGRVAGVLEELAMRARITRRAIPGDPSVHLHSPGLPVRLLGGEELGPDLVWIVSDFAVKLLKRTIWAASIARNTGTRERLLALADQIWRHISRRRFMDGPSAGLWDQPGNVFPDVEARHEEPSWYMTERVVEILVSAASAGAETPLSSPELVELAMQTLGEAEHLLDRELVTRPLVAGQTVQPKLRGVQAALQRARAILSDRPATALALTQDALLDLERLAAARDSATEAM
;
A
#
# COMPACT_ATOMS: atom_id res chain seq x y z
N MET A 1 8.49 14.66 10.02
CA MET A 1 7.15 14.05 10.12
C MET A 1 6.80 13.93 11.60
N ARG A 2 5.73 14.58 12.05
CA ARG A 2 5.26 14.49 13.45
C ARG A 2 4.43 13.25 13.73
N LEU A 3 4.04 12.52 12.69
CA LEU A 3 3.47 11.18 12.81
C LEU A 3 4.48 10.27 13.54
N GLN A 4 4.09 9.70 14.68
CA GLN A 4 4.84 8.71 15.45
C GLN A 4 4.22 7.34 15.18
N PRO A 5 4.59 6.63 14.08
CA PRO A 5 3.77 5.53 13.58
C PRO A 5 3.66 4.38 14.57
N ARG A 6 4.76 4.04 15.26
CA ARG A 6 4.77 3.01 16.31
C ARG A 6 3.78 3.32 17.42
N GLN A 7 3.84 4.52 18.00
CA GLN A 7 2.94 4.91 19.08
C GLN A 7 1.47 4.88 18.64
N ARG A 8 1.18 5.38 17.44
CA ARG A 8 -0.19 5.38 16.90
C ARG A 8 -0.71 3.98 16.59
N LEU A 9 0.15 3.06 16.15
CA LEU A 9 -0.22 1.65 15.98
C LEU A 9 -0.52 0.98 17.33
N LEU A 10 0.27 1.25 18.37
CA LEU A 10 0.00 0.73 19.72
C LEU A 10 -1.34 1.24 20.28
N GLU A 11 -1.61 2.54 20.17
CA GLU A 11 -2.90 3.14 20.55
C GLU A 11 -4.07 2.51 19.76
N LEU A 12 -3.87 2.25 18.46
CA LEU A 12 -4.87 1.61 17.61
C LEU A 12 -5.10 0.16 18.01
N TRP A 13 -4.03 -0.61 18.26
CA TRP A 13 -4.12 -2.00 18.72
C TRP A 13 -4.83 -2.13 20.06
N GLU A 14 -4.59 -1.22 20.99
CA GLU A 14 -5.32 -1.17 22.25
C GLU A 14 -6.83 -0.97 22.01
N ALA A 15 -7.19 0.00 21.17
CA ALA A 15 -8.58 0.26 20.83
C ALA A 15 -9.23 -0.90 20.06
N ALA A 16 -8.53 -1.47 19.08
CA ALA A 16 -9.01 -2.58 18.26
C ALA A 16 -9.18 -3.84 19.11
N ALA A 17 -8.24 -4.13 20.01
CA ALA A 17 -8.30 -5.28 20.91
C ALA A 17 -9.49 -5.18 21.88
N ARG A 18 -9.71 -3.99 22.46
CA ARG A 18 -10.85 -3.73 23.33
C ARG A 18 -12.20 -3.88 22.63
N VAL A 19 -12.31 -3.44 21.38
CA VAL A 19 -13.56 -3.56 20.61
C VAL A 19 -13.78 -4.99 20.11
N SER A 20 -12.72 -5.64 19.65
CA SER A 20 -12.76 -7.00 19.07
C SER A 20 -12.91 -8.09 20.13
N CYS A 21 -12.44 -7.86 21.37
CA CYS A 21 -12.55 -8.81 22.47
C CYS A 21 -13.44 -8.25 23.58
N ARG A 22 -14.69 -8.71 23.64
CA ARG A 22 -15.66 -8.35 24.69
C ARG A 22 -15.90 -9.56 25.57
N ASP A 23 -15.80 -9.36 26.88
CA ASP A 23 -15.98 -10.39 27.90
C ASP A 23 -15.10 -11.65 27.68
N GLY A 24 -13.88 -11.45 27.15
CA GLY A 24 -12.94 -12.54 26.87
C GLY A 24 -13.26 -13.36 25.62
N SER A 25 -14.19 -12.89 24.77
CA SER A 25 -14.59 -13.54 23.53
C SER A 25 -14.43 -12.61 22.33
N TRP A 26 -14.05 -13.17 21.18
CA TRP A 26 -13.95 -12.41 19.94
C TRP A 26 -15.34 -12.05 19.40
N SER A 27 -15.54 -10.78 19.06
CA SER A 27 -16.76 -10.25 18.45
C SER A 27 -16.46 -9.70 17.07
N TRP A 28 -17.10 -10.30 16.07
CA TRP A 28 -17.27 -9.72 14.74
C TRP A 28 -18.33 -8.60 14.76
N GLY A 29 -18.35 -7.73 13.75
CA GLY A 29 -19.33 -6.65 13.65
C GLY A 29 -18.71 -5.35 13.16
N GLY A 30 -19.25 -4.22 13.62
CA GLY A 30 -18.91 -2.90 13.10
C GLY A 30 -20.04 -2.34 12.24
N ARG A 31 -19.87 -1.11 11.76
CA ARG A 31 -20.91 -0.33 11.07
C ARG A 31 -21.62 -1.08 9.93
N ASP A 32 -20.88 -1.89 9.18
CA ASP A 32 -21.39 -2.60 8.00
C ASP A 32 -21.72 -4.09 8.29
N GLY A 33 -21.74 -4.46 9.57
CA GLY A 33 -22.01 -5.82 10.05
C GLY A 33 -20.91 -6.83 9.70
N SER A 34 -21.08 -8.06 10.18
CA SER A 34 -20.15 -9.16 9.85
C SER A 34 -20.36 -9.64 8.42
N ASN A 35 -19.29 -9.66 7.65
CA ASN A 35 -19.23 -10.19 6.29
C ASN A 35 -17.76 -10.49 5.91
N SER A 36 -17.55 -11.22 4.81
CA SER A 36 -16.22 -11.70 4.41
C SER A 36 -15.18 -10.58 4.29
N ILE A 37 -15.62 -9.34 4.01
CA ILE A 37 -14.76 -8.18 3.88
C ILE A 37 -14.52 -7.54 5.24
N SER A 38 -15.57 -7.15 5.96
CA SER A 38 -15.43 -6.43 7.23
C SER A 38 -14.65 -7.24 8.28
N ASP A 39 -14.89 -8.54 8.35
CA ASP A 39 -14.20 -9.43 9.29
C ASP A 39 -12.71 -9.60 8.90
N ALA A 40 -12.39 -9.58 7.60
CA ALA A 40 -11.00 -9.55 7.14
C ALA A 40 -10.32 -8.22 7.44
N GLU A 41 -11.01 -7.09 7.31
CA GLU A 41 -10.49 -5.76 7.67
C GLU A 41 -10.17 -5.68 9.17
N GLN A 42 -11.05 -6.24 10.01
CA GLN A 42 -10.81 -6.37 11.45
C GLN A 42 -9.59 -7.24 11.75
N LEU A 43 -9.43 -8.39 11.08
CA LEU A 43 -8.25 -9.25 11.21
C LEU A 43 -6.97 -8.53 10.76
N LEU A 44 -7.02 -7.81 9.63
CA LEU A 44 -5.88 -7.09 9.07
C LEU A 44 -5.40 -5.96 9.98
N CYS A 45 -6.26 -5.40 10.83
CA CYS A 45 -5.83 -4.44 11.85
C CYS A 45 -4.73 -5.02 12.77
N PHE A 46 -4.70 -6.35 12.98
CA PHE A 46 -3.67 -7.05 13.75
C PHE A 46 -2.64 -7.75 12.87
N MET A 47 -3.11 -8.48 11.85
CA MET A 47 -2.26 -9.33 11.03
C MET A 47 -1.34 -8.54 10.12
N TYR A 48 -1.76 -7.37 9.63
CA TYR A 48 -0.96 -6.58 8.71
C TYR A 48 0.28 -5.98 9.41
N PRO A 49 0.18 -5.26 10.55
CA PRO A 49 1.39 -4.78 11.24
C PRO A 49 2.26 -5.91 11.77
N ALA A 50 1.66 -7.00 12.26
CA ALA A 50 2.41 -8.17 12.74
C ALA A 50 3.20 -8.87 11.62
N SER A 51 2.72 -8.79 10.38
CA SER A 51 3.41 -9.34 9.21
C SER A 51 4.47 -8.40 8.65
N GLU A 52 4.19 -7.10 8.59
CA GLU A 52 5.07 -6.16 7.89
C GLU A 52 6.14 -5.52 8.78
N LEU A 53 5.89 -5.40 10.09
CA LEU A 53 6.80 -4.70 11.00
C LEU A 53 7.45 -5.67 12.00
N PRO A 54 8.79 -5.85 11.97
CA PRO A 54 9.49 -6.73 12.91
C PRO A 54 9.22 -6.41 14.39
N GLY A 55 9.06 -5.13 14.73
CA GLY A 55 8.78 -4.68 16.10
C GLY A 55 7.34 -4.88 16.58
N PHE A 56 6.48 -5.52 15.77
CA PHE A 56 5.08 -5.83 16.07
C PHE A 56 4.77 -7.33 15.92
N ARG A 57 5.79 -8.18 15.79
CA ARG A 57 5.60 -9.61 15.55
C ARG A 57 4.84 -10.31 16.67
N LEU A 58 3.86 -11.13 16.28
CA LEU A 58 3.03 -11.95 17.16
C LEU A 58 3.24 -13.46 16.94
N ASP A 59 4.09 -13.84 15.99
CA ASP A 59 4.34 -15.24 15.62
C ASP A 59 5.37 -15.95 16.52
N THR A 60 6.08 -15.21 17.37
CA THR A 60 7.14 -15.72 18.24
C THR A 60 6.93 -15.22 19.68
N PRO A 61 6.29 -16.02 20.56
CA PRO A 61 5.91 -15.60 21.92
C PRO A 61 7.03 -14.97 22.74
N ASP A 62 8.25 -15.52 22.64
CA ASP A 62 9.41 -15.08 23.43
C ASP A 62 10.07 -13.80 22.90
N GLU A 63 9.69 -13.34 21.68
CA GLU A 63 10.25 -12.16 21.02
C GLU A 63 9.25 -10.99 20.93
N THR A 64 8.02 -11.16 21.43
CA THR A 64 7.02 -10.09 21.43
C THR A 64 7.41 -8.98 22.40
N ALA A 65 7.43 -7.73 21.92
CA ALA A 65 7.84 -6.57 22.72
C ALA A 65 6.85 -6.24 23.85
N ASP A 66 7.36 -5.75 24.99
CA ASP A 66 6.54 -5.44 26.17
C ASP A 66 5.45 -4.39 25.91
N ASP A 67 5.75 -3.36 25.11
CA ASP A 67 4.79 -2.33 24.74
C ASP A 67 3.67 -2.87 23.84
N VAL A 68 3.99 -3.83 22.98
CA VAL A 68 3.01 -4.57 22.18
C VAL A 68 2.10 -5.43 23.06
N LEU A 69 2.66 -6.16 24.03
CA LEU A 69 1.87 -6.96 24.98
C LEU A 69 0.95 -6.07 25.82
N ALA A 70 1.44 -4.90 26.26
CA ALA A 70 0.62 -3.94 26.97
C ALA A 70 -0.56 -3.43 26.13
N ALA A 71 -0.33 -3.11 24.85
CA ALA A 71 -1.39 -2.68 23.94
C ALA A 71 -2.42 -3.80 23.69
N LEU A 72 -1.98 -5.05 23.59
CA LEU A 72 -2.85 -6.20 23.31
C LEU A 72 -3.34 -6.92 24.56
N ALA A 73 -3.24 -6.32 25.76
CA ALA A 73 -3.60 -6.98 27.01
C ALA A 73 -5.05 -7.52 27.07
N HIS A 74 -5.98 -6.93 26.30
CA HIS A 74 -7.36 -7.43 26.17
C HIS A 74 -7.47 -8.76 25.42
N LEU A 75 -6.46 -9.14 24.62
CA LEU A 75 -6.39 -10.39 23.88
C LEU A 75 -5.69 -11.51 24.67
N GLY A 76 -4.89 -11.16 25.69
CA GLY A 76 -4.16 -12.10 26.54
C GLY A 76 -2.67 -11.79 26.65
N ASP A 77 -1.90 -12.76 27.12
CA ASP A 77 -0.44 -12.71 27.21
C ASP A 77 0.28 -13.15 25.92
N SER A 78 1.63 -13.20 25.95
CA SER A 78 2.47 -13.58 24.80
C SER A 78 2.20 -14.99 24.25
N VAL A 79 1.59 -15.87 25.04
CA VAL A 79 1.26 -17.25 24.67
C VAL A 79 -0.22 -17.39 24.28
N GLU A 80 -1.10 -16.57 24.87
CA GLU A 80 -2.54 -16.55 24.58
C GLU A 80 -2.85 -15.83 23.27
N ILE A 81 -2.22 -14.69 23.00
CA ILE A 81 -2.46 -13.89 21.78
C ILE A 81 -2.33 -14.73 20.50
N PRO A 82 -1.23 -15.49 20.28
CA PRO A 82 -1.07 -16.23 19.03
C PRO A 82 -2.08 -17.39 18.90
N LYS A 83 -2.52 -17.98 20.03
CA LYS A 83 -3.56 -19.03 20.03
C LYS A 83 -4.95 -18.45 19.76
N LEU A 84 -5.25 -17.27 20.30
CA LEU A 84 -6.49 -16.57 19.99
C LEU A 84 -6.54 -16.25 18.49
N LEU A 85 -5.46 -15.70 17.93
CA LEU A 85 -5.38 -15.42 16.49
C LEU A 85 -5.54 -16.69 15.66
N LEU A 86 -4.91 -17.81 16.06
CA LEU A 86 -5.10 -19.11 15.40
C LEU A 86 -6.58 -19.51 15.34
N LYS A 87 -7.28 -19.42 16.47
CA LYS A 87 -8.70 -19.74 16.57
C LYS A 87 -9.56 -18.81 15.71
N VAL A 88 -9.38 -17.49 15.85
CA VAL A 88 -10.20 -16.47 15.17
C VAL A 88 -10.00 -16.52 13.66
N ILE A 89 -8.76 -16.72 13.18
CA ILE A 89 -8.47 -16.94 11.76
C ILE A 89 -9.16 -18.22 11.27
N GLY A 90 -9.14 -19.28 12.07
CA GLY A 90 -9.86 -20.51 11.74
C GLY A 90 -11.37 -20.33 11.67
N ASP A 91 -11.95 -19.59 12.61
CA ASP A 91 -13.36 -19.26 12.61
C ASP A 91 -13.72 -18.44 11.35
N TYR A 92 -12.90 -17.46 10.98
CA TYR A 92 -13.05 -16.70 9.73
C TYR A 92 -13.01 -17.60 8.48
N LEU A 93 -11.95 -18.40 8.32
CA LEU A 93 -11.76 -19.23 7.13
C LEU A 93 -12.89 -20.26 6.97
N ARG A 94 -13.34 -20.87 8.07
CA ARG A 94 -14.45 -21.83 8.03
C ARG A 94 -15.79 -21.14 7.78
N THR A 95 -16.05 -19.99 8.39
CA THR A 95 -17.29 -19.22 8.20
C THR A 95 -17.46 -18.77 6.76
N TYR A 96 -16.37 -18.35 6.11
CA TYR A 96 -16.39 -17.88 4.71
C TYR A 96 -15.92 -18.96 3.73
N THR A 97 -16.37 -20.20 3.97
CA THR A 97 -16.29 -21.33 3.04
C THR A 97 -17.68 -21.92 2.85
N ALA A 98 -18.13 -22.03 1.60
CA ALA A 98 -19.44 -22.58 1.27
C ALA A 98 -19.46 -24.12 1.45
N GLU A 99 -20.67 -24.71 1.43
CA GLU A 99 -20.86 -26.16 1.59
C GLU A 99 -20.15 -27.01 0.53
N ASP A 100 -19.97 -26.45 -0.68
CA ASP A 100 -19.21 -27.06 -1.78
C ASP A 100 -17.68 -26.95 -1.62
N GLY A 101 -17.23 -26.37 -0.50
CA GLY A 101 -15.83 -26.15 -0.18
C GLY A 101 -15.20 -24.92 -0.84
N ARG A 102 -15.95 -24.12 -1.62
CA ARG A 102 -15.40 -22.89 -2.22
C ARG A 102 -15.28 -21.78 -1.17
N PRO A 103 -14.16 -21.05 -1.13
CA PRO A 103 -14.08 -19.81 -0.37
C PRO A 103 -15.07 -18.76 -0.88
N VAL A 104 -15.74 -18.05 0.03
CA VAL A 104 -16.72 -16.99 -0.27
C VAL A 104 -16.02 -15.63 -0.25
N PHE A 105 -16.26 -14.80 -1.27
CA PHE A 105 -15.67 -13.47 -1.42
C PHE A 105 -16.74 -12.39 -1.58
N SER A 106 -17.92 -12.63 -1.01
CA SER A 106 -19.08 -11.78 -1.21
C SER A 106 -18.89 -10.36 -0.69
N GLY A 107 -19.43 -9.37 -1.42
CA GLY A 107 -19.47 -7.98 -0.98
C GLY A 107 -20.43 -7.75 0.20
N GLY A 108 -21.46 -8.58 0.34
CA GLY A 108 -22.35 -8.60 1.50
C GLY A 108 -22.87 -7.21 1.88
N GLY A 109 -22.64 -6.85 3.15
CA GLY A 109 -23.07 -5.58 3.74
C GLY A 109 -22.42 -4.33 3.15
N TYR A 110 -21.52 -4.43 2.16
CA TYR A 110 -21.01 -3.27 1.42
C TYR A 110 -21.83 -2.89 0.19
N PHE A 111 -22.62 -3.81 -0.35
CA PHE A 111 -23.51 -3.49 -1.47
C PHE A 111 -24.62 -2.55 -1.00
N ARG A 112 -24.81 -1.46 -1.75
CA ARG A 112 -25.89 -0.49 -1.58
C ARG A 112 -26.64 -0.38 -2.89
N THR A 113 -27.82 0.22 -2.85
CA THR A 113 -28.60 0.58 -4.04
C THR A 113 -28.47 2.08 -4.32
N ALA A 114 -28.66 2.47 -5.58
CA ALA A 114 -28.72 3.89 -5.94
C ALA A 114 -29.99 4.57 -5.40
N ASP A 115 -31.07 3.80 -5.25
CA ASP A 115 -32.32 4.21 -4.63
C ASP A 115 -32.29 3.84 -3.14
N GLU A 116 -32.49 4.82 -2.26
CA GLU A 116 -32.44 4.64 -0.79
C GLU A 116 -33.60 3.76 -0.28
N ASP A 117 -34.71 3.69 -1.01
CA ASP A 117 -35.86 2.87 -0.67
C ASP A 117 -35.73 1.41 -1.15
N ALA A 118 -34.76 1.14 -2.02
CA ALA A 118 -34.47 -0.21 -2.52
C ALA A 118 -33.45 -0.93 -1.62
N THR A 119 -33.49 -2.26 -1.63
CA THR A 119 -32.49 -3.10 -0.94
C THR A 119 -31.90 -4.13 -1.90
N PRO A 120 -30.58 -4.41 -1.85
CA PRO A 120 -29.98 -5.47 -2.65
C PRO A 120 -30.67 -6.82 -2.40
N THR A 121 -30.84 -7.63 -3.45
CA THR A 121 -31.40 -8.98 -3.33
C THR A 121 -30.43 -9.92 -2.62
N ALA A 122 -30.94 -11.04 -2.08
CA ALA A 122 -30.09 -12.05 -1.43
C ALA A 122 -29.04 -12.65 -2.40
N GLU A 123 -29.34 -12.69 -3.69
CA GLU A 123 -28.40 -13.12 -4.73
C GLU A 123 -27.32 -12.07 -4.96
N GLN A 124 -27.70 -10.79 -5.06
CA GLN A 124 -26.76 -9.68 -5.19
C GLN A 124 -25.79 -9.59 -4.01
N LEU A 125 -26.27 -9.81 -2.78
CA LEU A 125 -25.44 -9.81 -1.57
C LEU A 125 -24.37 -10.92 -1.55
N ARG A 126 -24.54 -11.98 -2.35
CA ARG A 126 -23.62 -13.12 -2.47
C ARG A 126 -22.59 -12.96 -3.59
N LEU A 127 -22.66 -11.89 -4.37
CA LEU A 127 -21.74 -11.65 -5.48
C LEU A 127 -20.34 -11.38 -4.96
N ASP A 128 -19.38 -12.11 -5.53
CA ASP A 128 -17.97 -11.94 -5.24
C ASP A 128 -17.44 -10.63 -5.84
N VAL A 129 -16.55 -9.95 -5.11
CA VAL A 129 -16.04 -8.60 -5.48
C VAL A 129 -14.52 -8.55 -5.43
N VAL A 130 -13.92 -7.75 -6.32
CA VAL A 130 -12.47 -7.59 -6.45
C VAL A 130 -11.80 -7.11 -5.17
N ASP A 131 -12.45 -6.22 -4.41
CA ASP A 131 -11.94 -5.78 -3.10
C ASP A 131 -11.74 -6.98 -2.14
N SER A 132 -12.67 -7.94 -2.14
CA SER A 132 -12.58 -9.14 -1.30
C SER A 132 -11.47 -10.09 -1.78
N PHE A 133 -11.29 -10.27 -3.09
CA PHE A 133 -10.18 -11.06 -3.63
C PHE A 133 -8.82 -10.43 -3.27
N SER A 134 -8.65 -9.13 -3.53
CA SER A 134 -7.41 -8.38 -3.28
C SER A 134 -7.04 -8.42 -1.79
N MET A 135 -8.01 -8.16 -0.92
CA MET A 135 -7.79 -8.22 0.52
C MET A 135 -7.49 -9.65 1.01
N SER A 136 -8.15 -10.66 0.43
CA SER A 136 -7.89 -12.05 0.79
C SER A 136 -6.48 -12.49 0.44
N VAL A 137 -5.88 -11.99 -0.64
CA VAL A 137 -4.46 -12.21 -0.94
C VAL A 137 -3.58 -11.71 0.21
N THR A 138 -3.79 -10.46 0.64
CA THR A 138 -3.04 -9.83 1.75
C THR A 138 -3.18 -10.65 3.04
N LEU A 139 -4.42 -10.95 3.44
CA LEU A 139 -4.71 -11.67 4.69
C LEU A 139 -4.17 -13.09 4.69
N THR A 140 -4.33 -13.83 3.59
CA THR A 140 -3.88 -15.22 3.51
C THR A 140 -2.36 -15.33 3.47
N LEU A 141 -1.65 -14.43 2.78
CA LEU A 141 -0.19 -14.37 2.83
C LEU A 141 0.33 -14.02 4.24
N GLY A 142 -0.28 -13.04 4.90
CA GLY A 142 0.03 -12.70 6.30
C GLY A 142 -0.19 -13.90 7.23
N THR A 143 -1.32 -14.60 7.05
CA THR A 143 -1.68 -15.82 7.78
C THR A 143 -0.67 -16.94 7.55
N LEU A 144 -0.35 -17.27 6.30
CA LEU A 144 0.61 -18.34 5.97
C LEU A 144 2.00 -18.04 6.54
N GLY A 145 2.44 -16.78 6.46
CA GLY A 145 3.68 -16.33 7.10
C GLY A 145 3.68 -16.52 8.61
N PHE A 146 2.60 -16.07 9.28
CA PHE A 146 2.42 -16.23 10.72
C PHE A 146 2.42 -17.71 11.13
N LEU A 147 1.63 -18.55 10.47
CA LEU A 147 1.52 -19.99 10.77
C LEU A 147 2.87 -20.70 10.61
N LYS A 148 3.60 -20.40 9.53
CA LYS A 148 4.91 -21.00 9.24
C LYS A 148 5.95 -20.74 10.32
N VAL A 149 5.98 -19.52 10.86
CA VAL A 149 6.90 -19.14 11.95
C VAL A 149 6.39 -19.69 13.28
N PHE A 150 5.12 -19.46 13.62
CA PHE A 150 4.55 -19.88 14.89
C PHE A 150 4.63 -21.40 15.12
N ARG A 151 4.50 -22.20 14.05
CA ARG A 151 4.67 -23.67 14.09
C ARG A 151 6.02 -24.11 14.67
N GLN A 152 7.08 -23.30 14.53
CA GLN A 152 8.42 -23.61 15.05
C GLN A 152 8.45 -23.59 16.58
N SER A 153 7.66 -22.70 17.19
CA SER A 153 7.56 -22.53 18.64
C SER A 153 6.56 -23.50 19.30
N VAL A 154 5.69 -24.13 18.52
CA VAL A 154 4.68 -25.07 19.03
C VAL A 154 5.21 -26.51 19.07
N ARG A 155 5.17 -27.14 20.25
CA ARG A 155 5.49 -28.56 20.46
C ARG A 155 4.28 -29.49 20.56
N ARG A 156 3.11 -28.95 20.91
CA ARG A 156 1.89 -29.75 21.14
C ARG A 156 1.25 -30.18 19.82
N GLU A 157 1.06 -31.49 19.66
CA GLU A 157 0.51 -32.07 18.42
C GLU A 157 -0.90 -31.59 18.04
N PRO A 158 -1.86 -31.38 18.98
CA PRO A 158 -3.17 -30.85 18.61
C PRO A 158 -3.10 -29.48 17.93
N ILE A 159 -2.27 -28.57 18.45
CA ILE A 159 -2.07 -27.23 17.90
C ILE A 159 -1.35 -27.31 16.54
N ARG A 160 -0.39 -28.22 16.39
CA ARG A 160 0.26 -28.47 15.08
C ARG A 160 -0.69 -29.00 14.02
N ARG A 161 -1.70 -29.77 14.42
CA ARG A 161 -2.74 -30.25 13.50
C ARG A 161 -3.65 -29.10 13.07
N GLU A 162 -4.07 -28.27 14.02
CA GLU A 162 -4.85 -27.07 13.74
C GLU A 162 -4.11 -26.10 12.82
N ILE A 163 -2.81 -25.85 13.06
CA ILE A 163 -1.97 -25.05 12.16
C ILE A 163 -1.97 -25.60 10.74
N ARG A 164 -1.82 -26.92 10.56
CA ARG A 164 -1.82 -27.55 9.22
C ARG A 164 -3.17 -27.45 8.52
N GLU A 165 -4.26 -27.61 9.25
CA GLU A 165 -5.62 -27.39 8.72
C GLU A 165 -5.79 -25.95 8.23
N LEU A 166 -5.31 -24.98 9.01
CA LEU A 166 -5.39 -23.57 8.65
C LEU A 166 -4.46 -23.18 7.51
N GLU A 167 -3.27 -23.77 7.41
CA GLU A 167 -2.38 -23.63 6.25
C GLU A 167 -3.10 -24.07 4.96
N ASP A 168 -3.82 -25.20 4.99
CA ASP A 168 -4.59 -25.71 3.85
C ASP A 168 -5.80 -24.79 3.51
N LEU A 169 -6.59 -24.37 4.50
CA LEU A 169 -7.71 -23.45 4.29
C LEU A 169 -7.25 -22.08 3.74
N ALA A 170 -6.17 -21.52 4.29
CA ALA A 170 -5.59 -20.26 3.83
C ALA A 170 -5.03 -20.39 2.41
N SER A 171 -4.33 -21.49 2.10
CA SER A 171 -3.82 -21.76 0.75
C SER A 171 -4.93 -21.90 -0.27
N ARG A 172 -6.02 -22.60 0.05
CA ARG A 172 -7.21 -22.71 -0.82
C ARG A 172 -7.86 -21.35 -1.07
N ARG A 173 -8.04 -20.53 -0.03
CA ARG A 173 -8.57 -19.16 -0.17
C ARG A 173 -7.66 -18.28 -1.01
N LEU A 174 -6.34 -18.35 -0.84
CA LEU A 174 -5.36 -17.63 -1.66
C LEU A 174 -5.48 -18.02 -3.14
N SER A 175 -5.52 -19.32 -3.43
CA SER A 175 -5.68 -19.86 -4.78
C SER A 175 -7.00 -19.40 -5.44
N ALA A 176 -8.12 -19.47 -4.70
CA ALA A 176 -9.41 -19.03 -5.20
C ALA A 176 -9.44 -17.50 -5.44
N ALA A 177 -8.81 -16.71 -4.56
CA ALA A 177 -8.69 -15.26 -4.73
C ALA A 177 -7.88 -14.88 -5.98
N MET A 178 -6.77 -15.58 -6.23
CA MET A 178 -5.97 -15.40 -7.45
C MET A 178 -6.77 -15.71 -8.72
N VAL A 179 -7.57 -16.78 -8.70
CA VAL A 179 -8.47 -17.10 -9.82
C VAL A 179 -9.56 -16.04 -10.00
N GLY A 180 -10.15 -15.55 -8.90
CA GLY A 180 -11.09 -14.41 -8.92
C GLY A 180 -10.46 -13.17 -9.56
N LEU A 181 -9.23 -12.80 -9.19
CA LEU A 181 -8.50 -11.68 -9.79
C LEU A 181 -8.22 -11.87 -11.28
N LEU A 182 -7.89 -13.08 -11.72
CA LEU A 182 -7.70 -13.37 -13.15
C LEU A 182 -8.99 -13.19 -13.95
N ARG A 183 -10.11 -13.69 -13.42
CA ARG A 183 -11.44 -13.64 -14.08
C ARG A 183 -12.15 -12.29 -13.94
N SER A 184 -11.59 -11.38 -13.15
CA SER A 184 -12.09 -10.00 -12.99
C SER A 184 -11.29 -8.98 -13.82
N PHE A 185 -10.22 -9.43 -14.49
CA PHE A 185 -9.43 -8.59 -15.38
C PHE A 185 -10.13 -8.42 -16.73
N THR A 186 -10.15 -7.18 -17.22
CA THR A 186 -10.86 -6.80 -18.45
C THR A 186 -10.00 -5.88 -19.31
N VAL A 187 -10.22 -5.98 -20.62
CA VAL A 187 -9.71 -5.06 -21.62
C VAL A 187 -10.91 -4.55 -22.41
N ASN A 188 -11.15 -3.25 -22.38
CA ASN A 188 -12.22 -2.64 -23.15
C ASN A 188 -11.60 -1.94 -24.38
N ALA A 189 -11.93 -2.38 -25.59
CA ALA A 189 -11.47 -1.75 -26.83
C ALA A 189 -12.61 -1.04 -27.55
N PHE A 190 -12.33 0.14 -28.08
CA PHE A 190 -13.33 1.04 -28.65
C PHE A 190 -12.79 1.87 -29.81
N ASP A 191 -13.69 2.33 -30.68
CA ASP A 191 -13.33 3.17 -31.82
C ASP A 191 -12.90 4.57 -31.36
N PRO A 192 -11.86 5.20 -31.96
CA PRO A 192 -11.45 6.56 -31.61
C PRO A 192 -12.56 7.63 -31.74
N GLY A 193 -13.54 7.44 -32.63
CA GLY A 193 -14.68 8.32 -32.83
C GLY A 193 -15.85 8.07 -31.86
N SER A 194 -15.82 6.98 -31.09
CA SER A 194 -16.81 6.71 -30.04
C SER A 194 -16.76 7.78 -28.91
N PRO A 195 -17.81 7.90 -28.08
CA PRO A 195 -17.75 8.76 -26.89
C PRO A 195 -16.51 8.48 -26.02
N GLN A 196 -16.23 7.22 -25.72
CA GLN A 196 -15.07 6.78 -24.94
C GLN A 196 -13.75 7.20 -25.60
N GLY A 197 -13.63 6.98 -26.91
CA GLY A 197 -12.46 7.34 -27.71
C GLY A 197 -12.18 8.84 -27.69
N ARG A 198 -13.23 9.65 -27.88
CA ARG A 198 -13.13 11.12 -27.84
C ARG A 198 -12.77 11.64 -26.46
N THR A 199 -13.32 11.04 -25.40
CA THR A 199 -12.98 11.39 -24.01
C THR A 199 -11.51 11.08 -23.71
N LEU A 200 -11.01 9.89 -24.06
CA LEU A 200 -9.60 9.54 -23.88
C LEU A 200 -8.66 10.47 -24.67
N LEU A 201 -8.99 10.76 -25.93
CA LEU A 201 -8.18 11.66 -26.75
C LEU A 201 -8.17 13.08 -26.19
N ARG A 202 -9.30 13.58 -25.70
CA ARG A 202 -9.39 14.89 -25.03
C ARG A 202 -8.53 14.92 -23.77
N GLN A 203 -8.63 13.91 -22.92
CA GLN A 203 -7.84 13.79 -21.69
C GLN A 203 -6.33 13.82 -21.97
N VAL A 204 -5.89 13.13 -23.02
CA VAL A 204 -4.48 13.07 -23.41
C VAL A 204 -4.01 14.36 -24.10
N ASN A 205 -4.91 15.12 -24.73
CA ASN A 205 -4.56 16.29 -25.54
C ASN A 205 -4.39 17.57 -24.72
N GLN A 206 -3.27 17.67 -24.02
CA GLN A 206 -2.94 18.83 -23.17
C GLN A 206 -2.38 20.05 -23.93
N THR A 207 -2.29 19.99 -25.26
CA THR A 207 -1.69 21.07 -26.07
C THR A 207 -2.61 21.61 -27.17
N GLY A 208 -3.85 21.10 -27.27
CA GLY A 208 -4.77 21.45 -28.35
C GLY A 208 -4.28 21.01 -29.74
N ALA A 209 -3.48 19.95 -29.80
CA ALA A 209 -3.00 19.39 -31.06
C ALA A 209 -4.15 18.73 -31.84
N PRO A 210 -4.05 18.56 -33.17
CA PRO A 210 -5.08 17.85 -33.94
C PRO A 210 -5.25 16.39 -33.48
N ASP A 211 -6.49 15.93 -33.30
CA ASP A 211 -6.84 14.60 -32.77
C ASP A 211 -6.09 13.45 -33.45
N ARG A 212 -5.93 13.51 -34.78
CA ARG A 212 -5.19 12.49 -35.53
C ARG A 212 -3.74 12.34 -35.07
N ARG A 213 -3.07 13.46 -34.76
CA ARG A 213 -1.70 13.43 -34.28
C ARG A 213 -1.63 12.85 -32.87
N VAL A 214 -2.55 13.24 -32.00
CA VAL A 214 -2.66 12.72 -30.62
C VAL A 214 -2.89 11.21 -30.65
N LEU A 215 -3.81 10.76 -31.51
CA LEU A 215 -4.11 9.35 -31.72
C LEU A 215 -2.88 8.55 -32.19
N ASP A 216 -2.15 9.05 -33.19
CA ASP A 216 -0.95 8.38 -33.71
C ASP A 216 0.18 8.31 -32.66
N GLU A 217 0.37 9.38 -31.87
CA GLU A 217 1.34 9.41 -30.78
C GLU A 217 0.95 8.45 -29.64
N LEU A 218 -0.32 8.45 -29.23
CA LEU A 218 -0.83 7.56 -28.18
C LEU A 218 -0.76 6.09 -28.60
N ARG A 219 -1.17 5.75 -29.83
CA ARG A 219 -1.06 4.37 -30.36
C ARG A 219 0.39 3.89 -30.40
N ARG A 220 1.32 4.75 -30.80
CA ARG A 220 2.75 4.41 -30.80
C ARG A 220 3.24 4.12 -29.38
N ALA A 221 2.86 4.94 -28.41
CA ALA A 221 3.25 4.77 -27.02
C ALA A 221 2.65 3.51 -26.39
N LEU A 222 1.40 3.15 -26.73
CA LEU A 222 0.69 1.98 -26.19
C LEU A 222 0.94 0.66 -26.96
N ARG A 223 1.76 0.68 -28.02
CA ARG A 223 2.09 -0.53 -28.79
C ARG A 223 2.67 -1.68 -27.93
N PRO A 224 3.59 -1.44 -26.97
CA PRO A 224 4.10 -2.51 -26.11
C PRO A 224 3.01 -3.13 -25.22
N VAL A 225 2.12 -2.30 -24.67
CA VAL A 225 0.99 -2.77 -23.86
C VAL A 225 0.06 -3.65 -24.70
N ARG A 226 -0.31 -3.20 -25.89
CA ARG A 226 -1.18 -3.96 -26.80
C ARG A 226 -0.60 -5.33 -27.12
N ALA A 227 0.69 -5.38 -27.47
CA ALA A 227 1.36 -6.64 -27.76
C ALA A 227 1.29 -7.61 -26.57
N GLY A 228 1.61 -7.13 -25.36
CA GLY A 228 1.55 -7.97 -24.16
C GLY A 228 0.13 -8.41 -23.78
N LEU A 229 -0.90 -7.60 -24.04
CA LEU A 229 -2.29 -7.98 -23.81
C LEU A 229 -2.77 -9.08 -24.77
N ARG A 230 -2.30 -9.11 -26.02
CA ARG A 230 -2.62 -10.17 -26.99
C ARG A 230 -2.08 -11.54 -26.54
N ASP A 231 -0.99 -11.57 -25.80
CA ASP A 231 -0.33 -12.80 -25.34
C ASP A 231 -0.95 -13.38 -24.04
N LEU A 232 -2.06 -12.81 -23.53
CA LEU A 232 -2.73 -13.29 -22.32
C LEU A 232 -3.66 -14.48 -22.63
N THR A 233 -3.38 -15.65 -22.04
CA THR A 233 -4.07 -16.91 -22.37
C THR A 233 -4.95 -17.52 -21.25
N ILE A 234 -4.78 -17.10 -20.00
CA ILE A 234 -5.43 -17.72 -18.83
C ILE A 234 -6.52 -16.82 -18.26
N GLY A 235 -7.78 -17.29 -18.20
CA GLY A 235 -8.87 -16.65 -17.43
C GLY A 235 -9.44 -15.35 -18.00
N SER A 236 -9.02 -14.93 -19.21
CA SER A 236 -9.55 -13.78 -19.92
C SER A 236 -10.70 -14.19 -20.83
N GLY A 237 -11.91 -13.67 -20.58
CA GLY A 237 -13.11 -13.99 -21.37
C GLY A 237 -13.30 -13.19 -22.64
N SER A 238 -12.59 -12.07 -22.76
CA SER A 238 -12.79 -11.17 -23.87
C SER A 238 -11.77 -11.48 -24.95
N GLN A 239 -12.22 -12.16 -26.01
CA GLN A 239 -11.59 -12.10 -27.34
C GLN A 239 -11.74 -10.67 -27.89
N VAL A 240 -11.12 -9.70 -27.23
CA VAL A 240 -11.05 -8.35 -27.74
C VAL A 240 -10.23 -8.41 -29.02
N ASP A 241 -10.77 -7.85 -30.11
CA ASP A 241 -10.05 -7.66 -31.38
C ASP A 241 -8.94 -6.60 -31.20
N LEU A 242 -7.96 -6.93 -30.34
CA LEU A 242 -6.74 -6.17 -30.19
C LEU A 242 -5.91 -6.26 -31.46
N ASP A 243 -6.17 -7.21 -32.37
CA ASP A 243 -5.53 -7.36 -33.68
C ASP A 243 -5.79 -6.14 -34.57
N ASN A 244 -6.94 -5.48 -34.40
CA ASN A 244 -7.21 -4.20 -35.05
C ASN A 244 -6.46 -3.03 -34.41
N ASP A 245 -5.30 -2.69 -34.97
CA ASP A 245 -4.45 -1.55 -34.59
C ASP A 245 -5.16 -0.18 -34.65
N ASN A 246 -6.36 -0.11 -35.23
CA ASN A 246 -7.16 1.13 -35.27
C ASN A 246 -8.01 1.37 -34.01
N LEU A 247 -8.21 0.39 -33.15
CA LEU A 247 -8.96 0.62 -31.92
C LEU A 247 -8.12 1.36 -30.88
N LEU A 248 -8.76 2.10 -29.99
CA LEU A 248 -8.20 2.46 -28.69
C LEU A 248 -8.60 1.39 -27.68
N PHE A 249 -7.97 1.39 -26.51
CA PHE A 249 -8.33 0.46 -25.44
C PHE A 249 -8.00 1.03 -24.07
N GLU A 250 -8.55 0.37 -23.05
CA GLU A 250 -8.21 0.51 -21.64
C GLU A 250 -8.15 -0.89 -20.99
N CYS A 251 -7.37 -1.03 -19.92
CA CYS A 251 -7.26 -2.30 -19.22
C CYS A 251 -7.15 -2.12 -17.69
N GLY A 252 -7.63 -3.13 -16.97
CA GLY A 252 -7.65 -3.12 -15.51
C GLY A 252 -8.60 -4.17 -14.96
N TRP A 253 -9.13 -3.89 -13.78
CA TRP A 253 -10.10 -4.76 -13.11
C TRP A 253 -11.46 -4.07 -13.06
N THR A 254 -12.51 -4.84 -13.34
CA THR A 254 -13.89 -4.44 -13.05
C THR A 254 -14.20 -4.68 -11.57
N TRP A 255 -15.45 -4.56 -11.14
CA TRP A 255 -15.83 -4.72 -9.74
C TRP A 255 -15.93 -6.17 -9.27
N GLY A 256 -16.28 -7.11 -10.15
CA GLY A 256 -16.47 -8.52 -9.85
C GLY A 256 -15.98 -9.42 -10.99
N ILE A 257 -16.42 -10.67 -11.02
CA ILE A 257 -16.08 -11.60 -12.10
C ILE A 257 -16.80 -11.14 -13.38
N VAL A 258 -16.03 -11.00 -14.47
CA VAL A 258 -16.54 -10.54 -15.77
C VAL A 258 -17.57 -11.52 -16.29
N LYS A 259 -18.69 -11.01 -16.81
CA LYS A 259 -19.74 -11.81 -17.45
C LYS A 259 -19.14 -12.71 -18.53
N ASP A 260 -19.53 -13.99 -18.50
CA ASP A 260 -19.03 -15.03 -19.40
C ASP A 260 -17.50 -15.29 -19.34
N ALA A 261 -16.81 -14.83 -18.28
CA ALA A 261 -15.40 -15.16 -18.08
C ALA A 261 -15.20 -16.69 -17.96
N PRO A 262 -14.29 -17.28 -18.76
CA PRO A 262 -14.04 -18.71 -18.75
C PRO A 262 -13.45 -19.13 -17.42
N ASP A 263 -13.66 -20.40 -17.09
CA ASP A 263 -13.04 -21.00 -15.93
C ASP A 263 -11.52 -21.09 -16.13
N VAL A 264 -10.78 -20.80 -15.07
CA VAL A 264 -9.32 -20.98 -15.05
C VAL A 264 -9.02 -22.45 -14.80
N ALA A 265 -8.41 -23.12 -15.78
CA ALA A 265 -7.94 -24.49 -15.61
C ALA A 265 -6.77 -24.52 -14.62
N THR A 266 -6.98 -25.15 -13.45
CA THR A 266 -5.96 -25.33 -12.43
C THR A 266 -6.20 -26.63 -11.66
N PRO A 267 -5.15 -27.37 -11.26
CA PRO A 267 -5.29 -28.55 -10.40
C PRO A 267 -5.56 -28.19 -8.94
N LEU A 268 -5.46 -26.91 -8.55
CA LEU A 268 -5.65 -26.46 -7.19
C LEU A 268 -7.11 -26.67 -6.71
N PRO A 269 -7.33 -27.12 -5.47
CA PRO A 269 -8.66 -27.43 -4.94
C PRO A 269 -9.42 -26.16 -4.51
N ILE A 270 -9.86 -25.36 -5.49
CA ILE A 270 -10.55 -24.07 -5.27
C ILE A 270 -12.08 -24.18 -5.27
N GLY A 271 -12.63 -25.38 -5.49
CA GLY A 271 -14.07 -25.59 -5.64
C GLY A 271 -14.62 -25.10 -6.99
N PRO A 272 -15.95 -25.08 -7.16
CA PRO A 272 -16.58 -24.58 -8.38
C PRO A 272 -16.34 -23.08 -8.56
N GLN A 273 -16.06 -22.68 -9.79
CA GLN A 273 -15.85 -21.27 -10.16
C GLN A 273 -17.22 -20.62 -10.48
N PRO A 274 -17.62 -19.55 -9.77
CA PRO A 274 -18.92 -18.94 -9.96
C PRO A 274 -19.01 -18.22 -11.32
N LYS A 275 -20.23 -18.07 -11.83
CA LYS A 275 -20.47 -17.29 -13.06
C LYS A 275 -20.26 -15.80 -12.78
N GLY A 276 -19.68 -15.10 -13.75
CA GLY A 276 -19.54 -13.65 -13.69
C GLY A 276 -20.81 -12.92 -14.10
N VAL A 277 -20.98 -11.73 -13.54
CA VAL A 277 -22.08 -10.80 -13.86
C VAL A 277 -21.56 -9.39 -14.12
N ALA A 278 -20.30 -9.10 -13.78
CA ALA A 278 -19.75 -7.75 -13.95
C ALA A 278 -19.59 -7.44 -15.43
N ALA A 279 -19.91 -6.20 -15.81
CA ALA A 279 -19.65 -5.71 -17.15
C ALA A 279 -18.15 -5.77 -17.48
N ASP A 280 -17.84 -6.04 -18.74
CA ASP A 280 -16.49 -6.13 -19.31
C ASP A 280 -15.88 -4.75 -19.56
N VAL A 281 -15.80 -3.93 -18.50
CA VAL A 281 -15.20 -2.60 -18.50
C VAL A 281 -14.41 -2.38 -17.22
N PRO A 282 -13.16 -1.87 -17.29
CA PRO A 282 -12.38 -1.64 -16.09
C PRO A 282 -12.94 -0.47 -15.28
N LEU A 283 -12.96 -0.63 -13.97
CA LEU A 283 -13.35 0.43 -13.04
C LEU A 283 -12.12 0.87 -12.27
N LEU A 284 -11.81 2.17 -12.32
CA LEU A 284 -10.55 2.71 -11.79
C LEU A 284 -10.36 2.41 -10.30
N TYR A 285 -11.42 2.50 -9.48
CA TYR A 285 -11.37 2.15 -8.06
C TYR A 285 -10.87 0.71 -7.83
N PHE A 286 -11.52 -0.26 -8.45
CA PHE A 286 -11.19 -1.68 -8.30
C PHE A 286 -9.84 -2.02 -8.94
N THR A 287 -9.49 -1.36 -10.04
CA THR A 287 -8.17 -1.47 -10.66
C THR A 287 -7.08 -1.07 -9.66
N VAL A 288 -7.19 0.11 -9.04
CA VAL A 288 -6.20 0.58 -8.06
C VAL A 288 -6.12 -0.36 -6.84
N ASN A 289 -7.25 -0.84 -6.33
CA ASN A 289 -7.27 -1.75 -5.19
C ASN A 289 -6.69 -3.14 -5.53
N ALA A 290 -6.95 -3.66 -6.73
CA ALA A 290 -6.36 -4.90 -7.21
C ALA A 290 -4.83 -4.77 -7.32
N LEU A 291 -4.33 -3.66 -7.88
CA LEU A 291 -2.89 -3.43 -8.00
C LEU A 291 -2.16 -3.44 -6.65
N VAL A 292 -2.81 -2.99 -5.57
CA VAL A 292 -2.23 -3.00 -4.22
C VAL A 292 -2.10 -4.43 -3.69
N GLY A 293 -3.20 -5.20 -3.61
CA GLY A 293 -3.13 -6.56 -3.04
C GLY A 293 -2.33 -7.55 -3.90
N ILE A 294 -2.33 -7.36 -5.23
CA ILE A 294 -1.49 -8.15 -6.13
C ILE A 294 0.00 -7.96 -5.83
N ALA A 295 0.42 -6.77 -5.37
CA ALA A 295 1.82 -6.50 -5.05
C ALA A 295 2.39 -7.44 -3.97
N ASP A 296 1.53 -7.94 -3.07
CA ASP A 296 1.94 -8.83 -1.99
C ASP A 296 2.32 -10.23 -2.48
N LEU A 297 1.76 -10.71 -3.61
CA LEU A 297 2.10 -12.01 -4.21
C LEU A 297 3.58 -12.10 -4.60
N PHE A 298 4.21 -10.97 -4.90
CA PHE A 298 5.60 -10.92 -5.33
C PHE A 298 6.46 -10.03 -4.43
N SER A 299 6.02 -9.73 -3.22
CA SER A 299 6.82 -9.04 -2.21
C SER A 299 8.07 -9.84 -1.85
N GLY A 300 9.09 -9.14 -1.32
CA GLY A 300 10.32 -9.79 -0.83
C GLY A 300 10.03 -10.84 0.24
N ARG A 301 9.11 -10.54 1.16
CA ARG A 301 8.66 -11.45 2.24
C ARG A 301 8.05 -12.73 1.66
N THR A 302 7.10 -12.62 0.74
CA THR A 302 6.43 -13.77 0.12
C THR A 302 7.43 -14.71 -0.56
N ARG A 303 8.42 -14.15 -1.25
CA ARG A 303 9.50 -14.92 -1.89
C ARG A 303 10.45 -15.56 -0.88
N VAL A 304 10.93 -14.80 0.11
CA VAL A 304 11.89 -15.28 1.13
C VAL A 304 11.28 -16.39 1.98
N LEU A 305 10.02 -16.23 2.35
CA LEU A 305 9.31 -17.24 3.13
C LEU A 305 8.79 -18.40 2.28
N GLY A 306 8.85 -18.34 0.94
CA GLY A 306 8.33 -19.39 0.06
C GLY A 306 6.89 -19.77 0.42
N LEU A 307 5.99 -18.76 0.38
CA LEU A 307 4.59 -18.93 0.80
C LEU A 307 3.68 -19.49 -0.31
N LEU A 308 4.18 -19.51 -1.56
CA LEU A 308 3.45 -20.00 -2.72
C LEU A 308 4.00 -21.37 -3.13
N ASP A 309 3.11 -22.30 -3.46
CA ASP A 309 3.47 -23.54 -4.17
C ASP A 309 3.65 -23.32 -5.69
N ASP A 310 4.06 -24.35 -6.42
CA ASP A 310 4.42 -24.25 -7.85
C ASP A 310 3.22 -23.89 -8.73
N GLU A 311 2.04 -24.43 -8.42
CA GLU A 311 0.79 -24.12 -9.10
C GLU A 311 0.34 -22.68 -8.81
N GLN A 312 0.45 -22.23 -7.56
CA GLN A 312 0.17 -20.85 -7.14
C GLN A 312 1.15 -19.85 -7.77
N LEU A 313 2.44 -20.21 -7.92
CA LEU A 313 3.42 -19.40 -8.64
C LEU A 313 3.02 -19.19 -10.10
N THR A 314 2.43 -20.21 -10.74
CA THR A 314 1.92 -20.10 -12.12
C THR A 314 0.77 -19.09 -12.20
N LEU A 315 -0.17 -19.13 -11.25
CA LEU A 315 -1.24 -18.13 -11.17
C LEU A 315 -0.68 -16.73 -10.88
N ALA A 316 0.23 -16.60 -9.92
CA ALA A 316 0.85 -15.33 -9.56
C ALA A 316 1.60 -14.69 -10.73
N GLN A 317 2.31 -15.47 -11.55
CA GLN A 317 2.96 -14.97 -12.78
C GLN A 317 1.95 -14.49 -13.84
N ALA A 318 0.81 -15.16 -13.98
CA ALA A 318 -0.24 -14.75 -14.90
C ALA A 318 -0.92 -13.43 -14.44
N ILE A 319 -1.06 -13.24 -13.14
CA ILE A 319 -1.55 -12.00 -12.52
C ILE A 319 -0.52 -10.89 -12.64
N GLN A 320 0.76 -11.17 -12.37
CA GLN A 320 1.85 -10.20 -12.45
C GLN A 320 1.96 -9.60 -13.85
N ARG A 321 1.84 -10.41 -14.92
CA ARG A 321 1.82 -9.89 -16.30
C ARG A 321 0.71 -8.86 -16.52
N ARG A 322 -0.49 -9.11 -16.02
CA ARG A 322 -1.62 -8.16 -16.10
C ARG A 322 -1.35 -6.90 -15.31
N TRP A 323 -0.81 -7.06 -14.10
CA TRP A 323 -0.43 -5.97 -13.21
C TRP A 323 0.61 -5.04 -13.85
N ASP A 324 1.63 -5.60 -14.51
CA ASP A 324 2.65 -4.83 -15.24
C ASP A 324 2.03 -4.07 -16.43
N LEU A 325 1.19 -4.74 -17.22
CA LEU A 325 0.53 -4.15 -18.39
C LEU A 325 -0.44 -3.02 -18.01
N THR A 326 -1.23 -3.21 -16.96
CA THR A 326 -2.14 -2.17 -16.44
C THR A 326 -1.38 -0.95 -15.97
N GLN A 327 -0.31 -1.12 -15.17
CA GLN A 327 0.50 0.04 -14.77
C GLN A 327 1.15 0.73 -15.97
N HIS A 328 1.66 -0.04 -16.93
CA HIS A 328 2.27 0.54 -18.13
C HIS A 328 1.26 1.33 -18.95
N TYR A 329 0.03 0.83 -19.10
CA TYR A 329 -1.08 1.54 -19.71
C TYR A 329 -1.37 2.87 -19.00
N TRP A 330 -1.73 2.81 -17.72
CA TRP A 330 -2.18 3.99 -16.98
C TRP A 330 -1.11 5.05 -16.85
N ARG A 331 0.15 4.64 -16.66
CA ARG A 331 1.29 5.59 -16.70
C ARG A 331 1.39 6.29 -18.05
N THR A 332 1.33 5.53 -19.13
CA THR A 332 1.51 6.08 -20.47
C THR A 332 0.42 7.10 -20.78
N VAL A 333 -0.83 6.83 -20.39
CA VAL A 333 -1.94 7.78 -20.53
C VAL A 333 -1.74 9.00 -19.63
N ALA A 334 -1.46 8.78 -18.35
CA ALA A 334 -1.37 9.85 -17.35
C ALA A 334 -0.21 10.83 -17.55
N MET A 335 0.89 10.38 -18.17
CA MET A 335 2.10 11.17 -18.41
C MET A 335 2.31 11.51 -19.89
N SER A 336 1.28 11.32 -20.73
CA SER A 336 1.38 11.53 -22.17
C SER A 336 1.63 13.00 -22.54
N GLY A 337 2.20 13.23 -23.72
CA GLY A 337 2.42 14.56 -24.28
C GLY A 337 3.77 15.19 -23.92
N ARG A 338 4.03 16.38 -24.50
CA ARG A 338 5.28 17.14 -24.32
C ARG A 338 5.15 18.34 -23.36
N GLY A 339 3.96 18.55 -22.79
CA GLY A 339 3.62 19.72 -21.96
C GLY A 339 3.16 19.30 -20.56
N ALA A 340 2.09 19.96 -20.08
CA ALA A 340 1.36 19.53 -18.90
C ALA A 340 0.93 18.06 -19.07
N TRP A 341 1.01 17.28 -17.99
CA TRP A 341 0.56 15.90 -18.03
C TRP A 341 -0.95 15.85 -17.90
N PRO A 342 -1.62 14.89 -18.54
CA PRO A 342 -3.03 14.62 -18.31
C PRO A 342 -3.39 14.44 -16.82
N LEU A 343 -2.45 13.97 -16.00
CA LEU A 343 -2.64 13.86 -14.54
C LEU A 343 -2.78 15.22 -13.83
N GLU A 344 -2.20 16.29 -14.38
CA GLU A 344 -2.27 17.63 -13.79
C GLU A 344 -3.60 18.34 -14.09
N ASP A 345 -4.40 17.81 -15.02
CA ASP A 345 -5.74 18.28 -15.33
C ASP A 345 -6.75 17.62 -14.38
N ILE A 346 -7.11 18.33 -13.30
CA ILE A 346 -7.95 17.83 -12.19
C ILE A 346 -9.32 18.51 -12.25
N PRO A 347 -10.45 17.76 -12.25
CA PRO A 347 -10.56 16.33 -11.97
C PRO A 347 -10.32 15.43 -13.19
N TRP A 348 -9.86 14.20 -12.93
CA TRP A 348 -9.70 13.19 -13.97
C TRP A 348 -11.06 12.73 -14.48
N GLN A 349 -11.21 12.68 -15.80
CA GLN A 349 -12.38 12.14 -16.49
C GLN A 349 -12.13 10.69 -16.94
N THR A 350 -12.98 9.76 -16.50
CA THR A 350 -12.98 8.38 -16.99
C THR A 350 -13.67 8.28 -18.35
N THR A 351 -13.42 7.19 -19.08
CA THR A 351 -13.95 6.96 -20.44
C THR A 351 -15.48 6.83 -20.48
N ASP A 352 -16.13 6.57 -19.34
CA ASP A 352 -17.58 6.63 -19.12
C ASP A 352 -18.11 8.04 -18.80
N GLU A 353 -17.31 9.07 -19.08
CA GLU A 353 -17.61 10.51 -18.93
C GLU A 353 -17.80 10.98 -17.47
N ARG A 354 -17.47 10.14 -16.48
CA ARG A 354 -17.50 10.55 -15.06
C ARG A 354 -16.24 11.31 -14.67
N GLU A 355 -16.43 12.37 -13.90
CA GLU A 355 -15.33 13.20 -13.39
C GLU A 355 -15.31 13.18 -11.86
N SER A 356 -14.13 12.97 -11.28
CA SER A 356 -13.96 13.05 -9.83
C SER A 356 -12.50 13.27 -9.44
N ASP A 357 -12.29 14.08 -8.40
CA ASP A 357 -10.98 14.22 -7.75
C ASP A 357 -10.48 12.86 -7.22
N TYR A 358 -11.40 11.93 -6.88
CA TYR A 358 -11.06 10.56 -6.49
C TYR A 358 -10.34 9.80 -7.61
N PHE A 359 -10.75 10.02 -8.87
CA PHE A 359 -10.12 9.38 -10.02
C PHE A 359 -8.71 9.95 -10.26
N SER A 360 -8.51 11.26 -10.11
CA SER A 360 -7.17 11.87 -10.14
C SER A 360 -6.26 11.25 -9.08
N LEU A 361 -6.77 11.04 -7.87
CA LEU A 361 -6.03 10.36 -6.80
C LEU A 361 -5.69 8.91 -7.18
N GLY A 362 -6.63 8.17 -7.79
CA GLY A 362 -6.40 6.82 -8.28
C GLY A 362 -5.29 6.73 -9.33
N VAL A 363 -5.34 7.59 -10.36
CA VAL A 363 -4.32 7.64 -11.41
C VAL A 363 -2.96 8.08 -10.86
N SER A 364 -2.93 9.02 -9.91
CA SER A 364 -1.68 9.45 -9.26
C SER A 364 -0.94 8.28 -8.59
N ALA A 365 -1.67 7.30 -8.03
CA ALA A 365 -1.06 6.14 -7.40
C ALA A 365 -0.26 5.28 -8.41
N MET A 366 -0.81 5.08 -9.61
CA MET A 366 -0.14 4.33 -10.69
C MET A 366 1.09 5.08 -11.22
N VAL A 367 1.04 6.41 -11.28
CA VAL A 367 2.19 7.24 -11.67
C VAL A 367 3.29 7.17 -10.62
N ILE A 368 2.98 7.38 -9.33
CA ILE A 368 3.96 7.31 -8.22
C ILE A 368 4.68 5.95 -8.25
N GLN A 369 3.91 4.87 -8.37
CA GLN A 369 4.47 3.52 -8.43
C GLN A 369 5.47 3.34 -9.57
N SER A 370 5.21 3.93 -10.73
CA SER A 370 6.16 3.84 -11.83
C SER A 370 7.42 4.70 -11.65
N LEU A 371 7.32 5.86 -10.99
CA LEU A 371 8.48 6.70 -10.70
C LEU A 371 9.48 5.95 -9.80
N VAL A 372 8.99 5.11 -8.88
CA VAL A 372 9.80 4.22 -8.03
C VAL A 372 10.61 3.26 -8.91
N SER A 373 9.94 2.53 -9.81
CA SER A 373 10.56 1.48 -10.60
C SER A 373 11.60 2.00 -11.61
N ASN A 374 11.46 3.24 -12.08
CA ASN A 374 12.32 3.80 -13.13
C ASN A 374 13.39 4.77 -12.62
N ARG A 375 13.48 5.03 -11.31
CA ARG A 375 14.38 6.04 -10.72
C ARG A 375 14.32 7.37 -11.48
N SER A 376 13.09 7.84 -11.73
CA SER A 376 12.81 9.02 -12.54
C SER A 376 13.38 10.32 -11.96
N SER A 377 13.35 11.39 -12.76
CA SER A 377 13.90 12.70 -12.37
C SER A 377 13.13 13.35 -11.21
N ASP A 378 13.79 14.19 -10.41
CA ASP A 378 13.13 14.93 -9.32
C ASP A 378 12.05 15.91 -9.84
N VAL A 379 12.14 16.35 -11.09
CA VAL A 379 11.16 17.22 -11.74
C VAL A 379 9.80 16.51 -11.85
N ASP A 380 9.82 15.23 -12.25
CA ASP A 380 8.62 14.41 -12.39
C ASP A 380 7.88 14.26 -11.05
N LEU A 381 8.64 14.06 -9.97
CA LEU A 381 8.07 13.94 -8.64
C LEU A 381 7.55 15.27 -8.10
N GLY A 382 8.20 16.39 -8.44
CA GLY A 382 7.71 17.73 -8.10
C GLY A 382 6.33 18.03 -8.70
N ARG A 383 6.06 17.56 -9.93
CA ARG A 383 4.74 17.68 -10.58
C ARG A 383 3.68 16.87 -9.84
N VAL A 384 4.00 15.62 -9.49
CA VAL A 384 3.09 14.77 -8.70
C VAL A 384 2.82 15.38 -7.33
N ALA A 385 3.82 15.95 -6.67
CA ALA A 385 3.62 16.64 -5.40
C ALA A 385 2.62 17.79 -5.52
N GLY A 386 2.68 18.57 -6.61
CA GLY A 386 1.69 19.61 -6.92
C GLY A 386 0.27 19.06 -7.07
N VAL A 387 0.11 17.92 -7.76
CA VAL A 387 -1.19 17.24 -7.91
C VAL A 387 -1.74 16.81 -6.54
N LEU A 388 -0.92 16.21 -5.68
CA LEU A 388 -1.35 15.77 -4.34
C LEU A 388 -1.74 16.96 -3.44
N GLU A 389 -0.98 18.07 -3.50
CA GLU A 389 -1.30 19.30 -2.77
C GLU A 389 -2.64 19.88 -3.24
N GLU A 390 -2.88 19.96 -4.54
CA GLU A 390 -4.13 20.46 -5.12
C GLU A 390 -5.33 19.58 -4.72
N LEU A 391 -5.19 18.25 -4.81
CA LEU A 391 -6.21 17.30 -4.35
C LEU A 391 -6.54 17.48 -2.86
N ALA A 392 -5.54 17.75 -2.02
CA ALA A 392 -5.76 18.00 -0.60
C ALA A 392 -6.56 19.29 -0.34
N MET A 393 -6.32 20.34 -1.15
CA MET A 393 -7.06 21.60 -1.06
C MET A 393 -8.50 21.44 -1.55
N ARG A 394 -8.69 20.78 -2.69
CA ARG A 394 -10.00 20.56 -3.31
C ARG A 394 -10.89 19.68 -2.45
N ALA A 395 -10.34 18.66 -1.80
CA ALA A 395 -11.05 17.80 -0.87
C ALA A 395 -11.23 18.38 0.55
N ARG A 396 -10.92 19.67 0.78
CA ARG A 396 -11.07 20.33 2.10
C ARG A 396 -10.34 19.64 3.25
N ILE A 397 -9.17 19.08 2.95
CA ILE A 397 -8.27 18.50 3.95
C ILE A 397 -7.37 19.59 4.52
N THR A 398 -6.79 20.41 3.65
CA THR A 398 -5.88 21.52 4.00
C THR A 398 -6.58 22.88 4.00
N ARG A 399 -7.86 22.91 3.61
CA ARG A 399 -8.73 24.09 3.65
C ARG A 399 -10.02 23.79 4.39
N ARG A 400 -10.62 24.83 4.98
CA ARG A 400 -11.92 24.73 5.66
C ARG A 400 -13.04 24.48 4.63
N ALA A 401 -13.94 23.54 4.92
CA ALA A 401 -15.18 23.35 4.16
C ALA A 401 -16.17 24.49 4.43
N ILE A 402 -16.92 24.88 3.39
CA ILE A 402 -18.05 25.82 3.51
C ILE A 402 -19.36 25.04 3.64
N PRO A 403 -20.44 25.65 4.15
CA PRO A 403 -21.75 25.00 4.18
C PRO A 403 -22.21 24.55 2.80
N GLY A 404 -22.61 23.28 2.68
CA GLY A 404 -23.06 22.67 1.42
C GLY A 404 -21.95 22.41 0.40
N ASP A 405 -20.67 22.40 0.81
CA ASP A 405 -19.54 22.14 -0.09
C ASP A 405 -19.57 20.71 -0.66
N PRO A 406 -19.73 20.52 -1.99
CA PRO A 406 -19.79 19.20 -2.61
C PRO A 406 -18.53 18.35 -2.36
N SER A 407 -17.38 18.98 -2.10
CA SER A 407 -16.13 18.28 -1.81
C SER A 407 -16.17 17.49 -0.51
N VAL A 408 -17.13 17.77 0.39
CA VAL A 408 -17.37 16.96 1.61
C VAL A 408 -17.84 15.55 1.25
N HIS A 409 -18.52 15.37 0.11
CA HIS A 409 -18.98 14.05 -0.34
C HIS A 409 -17.85 13.06 -0.62
N LEU A 410 -16.61 13.53 -0.84
CA LEU A 410 -15.44 12.65 -0.92
C LEU A 410 -15.14 11.93 0.41
N HIS A 411 -15.70 12.41 1.52
CA HIS A 411 -15.49 11.88 2.87
C HIS A 411 -16.74 11.26 3.46
N SER A 412 -17.92 11.87 3.24
CA SER A 412 -19.21 11.39 3.73
C SER A 412 -20.34 11.95 2.85
N PRO A 413 -21.23 11.11 2.30
CA PRO A 413 -21.29 9.65 2.45
C PRO A 413 -20.16 8.90 1.72
N GLY A 414 -19.46 9.55 0.78
CA GLY A 414 -18.47 8.93 -0.10
C GLY A 414 -18.88 9.04 -1.57
N LEU A 415 -17.98 8.62 -2.46
CA LEU A 415 -18.24 8.54 -3.90
C LEU A 415 -19.00 7.24 -4.22
N PRO A 416 -20.20 7.29 -4.82
CA PRO A 416 -20.89 6.10 -5.31
C PRO A 416 -20.30 5.61 -6.62
N VAL A 417 -19.83 4.36 -6.63
CA VAL A 417 -19.35 3.65 -7.84
C VAL A 417 -20.43 2.67 -8.28
N ARG A 418 -21.05 2.91 -9.43
CA ARG A 418 -22.05 1.98 -9.99
C ARG A 418 -21.41 0.67 -10.43
N LEU A 419 -22.06 -0.45 -10.09
CA LEU A 419 -21.59 -1.80 -10.36
C LEU A 419 -22.32 -2.39 -11.57
N LEU A 420 -21.89 -1.98 -12.76
CA LEU A 420 -22.53 -2.35 -14.03
C LEU A 420 -22.58 -3.87 -14.22
N GLY A 421 -23.74 -4.37 -14.65
CA GLY A 421 -24.09 -5.79 -14.78
C GLY A 421 -24.77 -6.38 -13.54
N GLY A 422 -24.67 -5.73 -12.37
CA GLY A 422 -25.36 -6.16 -11.14
C GLY A 422 -26.88 -6.02 -11.20
N GLU A 423 -27.38 -5.14 -12.06
CA GLU A 423 -28.81 -4.90 -12.31
C GLU A 423 -29.52 -6.09 -12.98
N GLU A 424 -28.79 -7.05 -13.55
CA GLU A 424 -29.38 -8.27 -14.12
C GLU A 424 -30.04 -9.16 -13.05
N LEU A 425 -29.68 -8.96 -11.77
CA LEU A 425 -30.12 -9.76 -10.63
C LEU A 425 -31.01 -9.00 -9.63
N GLY A 426 -31.33 -7.73 -9.90
CA GLY A 426 -32.05 -6.87 -8.95
C GLY A 426 -31.85 -5.37 -9.21
N PRO A 427 -32.07 -4.50 -8.20
CA PRO A 427 -31.84 -3.06 -8.34
C PRO A 427 -30.38 -2.70 -8.63
N ASP A 428 -30.15 -1.50 -9.17
CA ASP A 428 -28.82 -0.97 -9.47
C ASP A 428 -27.92 -0.97 -8.22
N LEU A 429 -26.84 -1.75 -8.27
CA LEU A 429 -25.86 -1.83 -7.20
C LEU A 429 -24.85 -0.70 -7.25
N VAL A 430 -24.49 -0.22 -6.07
CA VAL A 430 -23.52 0.83 -5.84
C VAL A 430 -22.54 0.40 -4.75
N TRP A 431 -21.27 0.75 -4.96
CA TRP A 431 -20.20 0.63 -3.99
C TRP A 431 -19.78 2.01 -3.50
N ILE A 432 -19.88 2.25 -2.20
CA ILE A 432 -19.59 3.57 -1.61
C ILE A 432 -18.13 3.65 -1.19
N VAL A 433 -17.45 4.71 -1.61
CA VAL A 433 -16.01 4.89 -1.38
C VAL A 433 -15.74 6.19 -0.63
N SER A 434 -15.29 6.10 0.62
CA SER A 434 -15.10 7.25 1.52
C SER A 434 -13.66 7.43 2.02
N ASP A 435 -12.72 6.66 1.49
CA ASP A 435 -11.31 6.57 1.93
C ASP A 435 -10.37 7.62 1.29
N PHE A 436 -10.91 8.70 0.71
CA PHE A 436 -10.11 9.69 -0.04
C PHE A 436 -8.93 10.24 0.76
N ALA A 437 -9.19 10.74 1.97
CA ALA A 437 -8.13 11.33 2.82
C ALA A 437 -7.03 10.33 3.15
N VAL A 438 -7.42 9.08 3.41
CA VAL A 438 -6.50 8.00 3.77
C VAL A 438 -5.65 7.59 2.56
N LYS A 439 -6.28 7.41 1.39
CA LYS A 439 -5.55 7.13 0.15
C LYS A 439 -4.59 8.27 -0.19
N LEU A 440 -5.01 9.53 -0.03
CA LEU A 440 -4.14 10.68 -0.25
C LEU A 440 -2.91 10.66 0.69
N LEU A 441 -3.10 10.33 1.98
CA LEU A 441 -1.99 10.25 2.93
C LEU A 441 -0.99 9.14 2.55
N LYS A 442 -1.47 7.92 2.28
CA LYS A 442 -0.60 6.79 1.88
C LYS A 442 0.21 7.14 0.63
N ARG A 443 -0.37 7.88 -0.31
CA ARG A 443 0.28 8.28 -1.58
C ARG A 443 1.28 9.40 -1.35
N THR A 444 0.96 10.35 -0.48
CA THR A 444 1.86 11.42 -0.06
C THR A 444 3.09 10.89 0.68
N ILE A 445 2.90 9.93 1.61
CA ILE A 445 4.02 9.27 2.33
C ILE A 445 4.91 8.52 1.35
N TRP A 446 4.31 7.77 0.41
CA TRP A 446 5.08 7.04 -0.59
C TRP A 446 5.87 7.96 -1.52
N ALA A 447 5.25 9.03 -2.02
CA ALA A 447 5.95 10.04 -2.81
C ALA A 447 7.10 10.68 -1.99
N ALA A 448 6.90 10.91 -0.69
CA ALA A 448 7.94 11.46 0.18
C ALA A 448 9.11 10.50 0.42
N SER A 449 8.88 9.18 0.44
CA SER A 449 9.94 8.20 0.67
C SER A 449 10.91 8.11 -0.51
N ILE A 450 10.41 8.34 -1.73
CA ILE A 450 11.23 8.32 -2.95
C ILE A 450 11.81 9.68 -3.37
N ALA A 451 11.41 10.77 -2.70
CA ALA A 451 11.81 12.13 -3.07
C ALA A 451 13.26 12.43 -2.72
N ARG A 452 14.14 12.55 -3.73
CA ARG A 452 15.56 12.87 -3.54
C ARG A 452 15.79 14.35 -3.27
N ASN A 453 15.03 15.22 -3.94
CA ASN A 453 15.04 16.65 -3.64
C ASN A 453 14.49 16.93 -2.23
N THR A 454 15.32 17.49 -1.36
CA THR A 454 14.98 17.83 0.03
C THR A 454 13.76 18.73 0.13
N GLY A 455 13.63 19.75 -0.74
CA GLY A 455 12.49 20.66 -0.75
C GLY A 455 11.18 19.98 -1.12
N THR A 456 11.18 19.12 -2.15
CA THR A 456 10.00 18.31 -2.51
C THR A 456 9.63 17.35 -1.38
N ARG A 457 10.62 16.70 -0.76
CA ARG A 457 10.42 15.81 0.37
C ARG A 457 9.81 16.53 1.57
N GLU A 458 10.35 17.70 1.96
CA GLU A 458 9.83 18.50 3.06
C GLU A 458 8.39 18.96 2.82
N ARG A 459 8.07 19.40 1.59
CA ARG A 459 6.71 19.75 1.18
C ARG A 459 5.74 18.57 1.35
N LEU A 460 6.10 17.40 0.83
CA LEU A 460 5.28 16.19 0.94
C LEU A 460 5.12 15.74 2.40
N LEU A 461 6.17 15.80 3.22
CA LEU A 461 6.08 15.47 4.65
C LEU A 461 5.19 16.46 5.41
N ALA A 462 5.26 17.75 5.08
CA ALA A 462 4.38 18.77 5.65
C ALA A 462 2.91 18.54 5.24
N LEU A 463 2.67 18.16 3.99
CA LEU A 463 1.35 17.77 3.51
C LEU A 463 0.83 16.52 4.24
N ALA A 464 1.66 15.48 4.39
CA ALA A 464 1.33 14.27 5.13
C ALA A 464 0.91 14.58 6.58
N ASP A 465 1.64 15.47 7.28
CA ASP A 465 1.29 15.91 8.64
C ASP A 465 -0.05 16.69 8.68
N GLN A 466 -0.42 17.41 7.62
CA GLN A 466 -1.73 18.06 7.52
C GLN A 466 -2.87 17.05 7.31
N ILE A 467 -2.68 16.10 6.38
CA ILE A 467 -3.68 15.08 6.09
C ILE A 467 -3.87 14.15 7.31
N TRP A 468 -2.79 13.77 7.99
CA TRP A 468 -2.87 12.97 9.22
C TRP A 468 -3.68 13.67 10.32
N ARG A 469 -3.50 14.98 10.51
CA ARG A 469 -4.31 15.75 11.48
C ARG A 469 -5.79 15.72 11.13
N HIS A 470 -6.13 15.78 9.84
CA HIS A 470 -7.51 15.65 9.37
C HIS A 470 -8.07 14.26 9.71
N ILE A 471 -7.37 13.18 9.35
CA ILE A 471 -7.80 11.80 9.63
C ILE A 471 -7.92 11.53 11.13
N SER A 472 -6.94 12.00 11.93
CA SER A 472 -6.91 11.80 13.38
C SER A 472 -8.09 12.42 14.11
N ARG A 473 -8.65 13.51 13.56
CA ARG A 473 -9.83 14.18 14.12
C ARG A 473 -11.12 13.41 13.86
N ARG A 474 -11.14 12.51 12.87
CA ARG A 474 -12.29 11.64 12.57
C ARG A 474 -12.36 10.41 13.49
N ARG A 475 -11.53 10.33 14.54
CA ARG A 475 -11.62 9.24 15.53
C ARG A 475 -12.83 9.40 16.43
N PHE A 476 -13.34 8.27 16.92
CA PHE A 476 -14.19 8.25 18.11
C PHE A 476 -13.39 8.80 19.30
N MET A 477 -13.97 9.77 20.00
CA MET A 477 -13.33 10.43 21.15
C MET A 477 -13.63 9.71 22.48
N ASP A 478 -14.77 9.03 22.54
CA ASP A 478 -15.34 8.41 23.73
C ASP A 478 -16.13 7.14 23.35
N GLY A 479 -16.61 6.45 24.39
CA GLY A 479 -17.37 5.20 24.24
C GLY A 479 -16.51 3.96 23.93
N PRO A 480 -17.16 2.81 23.68
CA PRO A 480 -16.47 1.54 23.43
C PRO A 480 -15.49 1.62 22.24
N SER A 481 -15.91 2.35 21.20
CA SER A 481 -15.19 2.52 19.93
C SER A 481 -14.07 3.58 19.99
N ALA A 482 -13.82 4.21 21.14
CA ALA A 482 -12.84 5.28 21.30
C ALA A 482 -11.45 4.93 20.72
N GLY A 483 -10.87 5.82 19.93
CA GLY A 483 -9.58 5.60 19.27
C GLY A 483 -9.65 4.90 17.91
N LEU A 484 -10.80 4.36 17.51
CA LEU A 484 -11.03 3.82 16.15
C LEU A 484 -11.71 4.84 15.23
N TRP A 485 -11.94 4.46 13.98
CA TRP A 485 -12.60 5.27 12.95
C TRP A 485 -13.95 4.66 12.57
N ASP A 486 -14.92 5.40 12.03
CA ASP A 486 -14.81 6.75 11.47
C ASP A 486 -15.92 7.70 11.96
N GLN A 487 -15.61 8.98 12.16
CA GLN A 487 -16.53 10.03 12.60
C GLN A 487 -16.32 11.30 11.74
N PRO A 488 -16.86 11.36 10.51
CA PRO A 488 -16.68 12.50 9.62
C PRO A 488 -17.24 13.80 10.22
N GLY A 489 -18.32 13.72 11.01
CA GLY A 489 -18.92 14.85 11.74
C GLY A 489 -18.01 15.53 12.77
N ASN A 490 -16.84 14.96 13.11
CA ASN A 490 -15.84 15.62 13.96
C ASN A 490 -14.97 16.63 13.19
N VAL A 491 -14.98 16.56 11.85
CA VAL A 491 -14.22 17.45 10.97
C VAL A 491 -15.14 18.35 10.16
N PHE A 492 -16.29 17.84 9.73
CA PHE A 492 -17.28 18.56 8.93
C PHE A 492 -18.54 18.79 9.76
N PRO A 493 -18.79 20.03 10.24
CA PRO A 493 -19.94 20.31 11.11
C PRO A 493 -21.30 20.03 10.47
N ASP A 494 -21.40 20.14 9.14
CA ASP A 494 -22.63 19.93 8.38
C ASP A 494 -22.93 18.44 8.12
N VAL A 495 -22.02 17.54 8.52
CA VAL A 495 -22.27 16.09 8.46
C VAL A 495 -22.99 15.66 9.73
N GLU A 496 -24.30 15.43 9.60
CA GLU A 496 -25.16 15.02 10.71
C GLU A 496 -24.92 13.57 11.16
N ALA A 497 -24.38 12.72 10.27
CA ALA A 497 -24.16 11.31 10.56
C ALA A 497 -23.23 11.11 11.77
N ARG A 498 -23.77 10.49 12.82
CA ARG A 498 -23.05 10.03 14.00
C ARG A 498 -23.18 8.51 14.08
N HIS A 499 -22.05 7.84 14.16
CA HIS A 499 -22.00 6.39 14.24
C HIS A 499 -21.67 5.95 15.67
N GLU A 500 -22.14 4.77 16.08
CA GLU A 500 -21.80 4.20 17.39
C GLU A 500 -20.68 3.15 17.26
N GLU A 501 -20.65 2.45 16.13
CA GLU A 501 -19.70 1.39 15.84
C GLU A 501 -18.60 1.83 14.84
N PRO A 502 -17.39 1.25 14.96
CA PRO A 502 -16.31 1.59 14.05
C PRO A 502 -16.60 1.08 12.63
N SER A 503 -16.02 1.78 11.66
CA SER A 503 -15.84 1.29 10.30
C SER A 503 -14.50 0.55 10.25
N TRP A 504 -14.55 -0.77 10.12
CA TRP A 504 -13.34 -1.57 9.91
C TRP A 504 -12.67 -1.23 8.59
N TYR A 505 -13.45 -0.90 7.56
CA TYR A 505 -12.97 -0.29 6.32
C TYR A 505 -12.04 0.90 6.60
N MET A 506 -12.50 1.96 7.27
CA MET A 506 -11.62 3.12 7.51
C MET A 506 -10.46 2.80 8.46
N THR A 507 -10.73 2.00 9.49
CA THR A 507 -9.72 1.64 10.52
C THR A 507 -8.58 0.85 9.92
N GLU A 508 -8.86 -0.15 9.08
CA GLU A 508 -7.87 -0.96 8.39
C GLU A 508 -6.99 -0.11 7.46
N ARG A 509 -7.56 0.80 6.65
CA ARG A 509 -6.70 1.65 5.80
C ARG A 509 -5.84 2.62 6.61
N VAL A 510 -6.28 3.04 7.81
CA VAL A 510 -5.42 3.79 8.73
C VAL A 510 -4.25 2.93 9.22
N VAL A 511 -4.49 1.66 9.52
CA VAL A 511 -3.42 0.70 9.83
C VAL A 511 -2.44 0.60 8.66
N GLU A 512 -2.92 0.44 7.42
CA GLU A 512 -2.05 0.39 6.25
C GLU A 512 -1.16 1.63 6.11
N ILE A 513 -1.71 2.82 6.35
CA ILE A 513 -0.95 4.08 6.33
C ILE A 513 0.15 4.04 7.38
N LEU A 514 -0.18 3.66 8.62
CA LEU A 514 0.77 3.69 9.73
C LEU A 514 1.90 2.68 9.52
N VAL A 515 1.59 1.51 8.96
CA VAL A 515 2.60 0.53 8.52
C VAL A 515 3.47 1.13 7.41
N SER A 516 2.85 1.73 6.38
CA SER A 516 3.59 2.39 5.29
C SER A 516 4.52 3.50 5.81
N ALA A 517 4.06 4.30 6.78
CA ALA A 517 4.83 5.36 7.42
C ALA A 517 5.98 4.82 8.28
N ALA A 518 5.75 3.72 9.01
CA ALA A 518 6.78 3.06 9.80
C ALA A 518 7.89 2.50 8.90
N SER A 519 7.51 1.82 7.82
CA SER A 519 8.46 1.28 6.83
C SER A 519 9.26 2.38 6.15
N ALA A 520 8.61 3.45 5.69
CA ALA A 520 9.28 4.60 5.09
C ALA A 520 10.23 5.33 6.06
N GLY A 521 9.94 5.30 7.37
CA GLY A 521 10.81 5.85 8.40
C GLY A 521 12.02 4.97 8.74
N ALA A 522 11.96 3.68 8.44
CA ALA A 522 13.06 2.73 8.65
C ALA A 522 14.08 2.74 7.50
N GLU A 523 13.71 3.30 6.34
CA GLU A 523 14.62 3.45 5.21
C GLU A 523 15.79 4.39 5.55
N THR A 524 16.97 4.05 5.06
CA THR A 524 18.18 4.85 5.21
C THR A 524 17.93 6.28 4.71
N PRO A 525 18.40 7.34 5.41
CA PRO A 525 18.29 8.70 4.91
C PRO A 525 18.81 8.81 3.48
N LEU A 526 18.11 9.55 2.63
CA LEU A 526 18.55 9.75 1.25
C LEU A 526 19.90 10.47 1.27
N SER A 527 20.90 9.86 0.65
CA SER A 527 22.24 10.42 0.57
C SER A 527 22.28 11.48 -0.53
N SER A 528 22.63 12.72 -0.15
CA SER A 528 22.99 13.75 -1.13
C SER A 528 24.34 13.35 -1.75
N PRO A 529 24.44 13.26 -3.10
CA PRO A 529 25.70 12.97 -3.77
C PRO A 529 26.80 13.95 -3.36
N GLU A 530 26.47 15.22 -3.19
CA GLU A 530 27.40 16.27 -2.78
C GLU A 530 27.92 16.03 -1.36
N LEU A 531 27.06 15.60 -0.43
CA LEU A 531 27.47 15.24 0.93
C LEU A 531 28.32 13.97 0.96
N VAL A 532 28.01 12.98 0.12
CA VAL A 532 28.83 11.77 -0.02
C VAL A 532 30.22 12.13 -0.55
N GLU A 533 30.28 12.99 -1.56
CA GLU A 533 31.54 13.45 -2.14
C GLU A 533 32.38 14.24 -1.12
N LEU A 534 31.75 15.18 -0.40
CA LEU A 534 32.42 15.94 0.67
C LEU A 534 32.91 15.02 1.79
N ALA A 535 32.08 14.09 2.26
CA ALA A 535 32.46 13.12 3.28
C ALA A 535 33.62 12.24 2.81
N MET A 536 33.63 11.83 1.55
CA MET A 536 34.69 11.00 0.94
C MET A 536 36.01 11.76 0.83
N GLN A 537 35.97 13.02 0.37
CA GLN A 537 37.15 13.88 0.29
C GLN A 537 37.76 14.12 1.69
N THR A 538 36.91 14.47 2.66
CA THR A 538 37.35 14.70 4.05
C THR A 538 37.90 13.42 4.68
N LEU A 539 37.28 12.25 4.40
CA LEU A 539 37.76 10.96 4.89
C LEU A 539 39.14 10.62 4.33
N GLY A 540 39.37 10.85 3.05
CA GLY A 540 40.66 10.64 2.41
C GLY A 540 41.78 11.48 3.03
N GLU A 541 41.50 12.74 3.40
CA GLU A 541 42.45 13.60 4.11
C GLU A 541 42.77 13.06 5.51
N ALA A 542 41.74 12.69 6.28
CA ALA A 542 41.93 12.17 7.64
C ALA A 542 42.73 10.86 7.68
N GLU A 543 42.49 9.97 6.72
CA GLU A 543 43.24 8.72 6.57
C GLU A 543 44.70 8.99 6.22
N HIS A 544 44.97 9.94 5.31
CA HIS A 544 46.32 10.36 4.98
C HIS A 544 47.09 10.92 6.20
N LEU A 545 46.42 11.74 7.02
CA LEU A 545 47.01 12.29 8.24
C LEU A 545 47.25 11.22 9.31
N LEU A 546 46.34 10.24 9.46
CA LEU A 546 46.54 9.10 10.34
C LEU A 546 47.75 8.27 9.92
N ASP A 547 47.88 7.94 8.63
CA ASP A 547 49.02 7.19 8.09
C ASP A 547 50.33 7.93 8.35
N ARG A 548 50.34 9.25 8.18
CA ARG A 548 51.50 10.09 8.50
C ARG A 548 51.85 10.05 9.99
N GLU A 549 50.87 10.14 10.90
CA GLU A 549 51.13 10.04 12.34
C GLU A 549 51.67 8.65 12.75
N LEU A 550 51.19 7.58 12.11
CA LEU A 550 51.67 6.22 12.36
C LEU A 550 53.12 6.01 11.89
N VAL A 551 53.52 6.64 10.78
CA VAL A 551 54.89 6.56 10.25
C VAL A 551 55.86 7.45 11.03
N THR A 552 55.43 8.64 11.45
CA THR A 552 56.33 9.64 12.05
C THR A 552 56.69 9.33 13.51
N ARG A 553 55.92 8.48 14.21
CA ARG A 553 56.16 8.18 15.63
C ARG A 553 57.02 6.93 15.84
N PRO A 554 58.12 7.01 16.62
CA PRO A 554 58.86 5.83 17.04
C PRO A 554 58.02 4.96 17.99
N LEU A 555 58.07 3.64 17.81
CA LEU A 555 57.34 2.59 18.55
C LEU A 555 57.51 2.59 20.09
N VAL A 556 58.34 3.48 20.65
CA VAL A 556 58.77 3.48 22.05
C VAL A 556 58.02 4.52 22.92
N ALA A 557 57.25 5.44 22.33
CA ALA A 557 56.61 6.54 23.08
C ALA A 557 55.21 6.19 23.63
N GLY A 558 55.14 5.72 24.88
CA GLY A 558 54.04 5.92 25.83
C GLY A 558 52.74 5.11 25.68
N GLN A 559 52.33 4.40 26.74
CA GLN A 559 51.08 3.62 26.84
C GLN A 559 49.78 4.44 26.69
N THR A 560 49.84 5.77 26.73
CA THR A 560 48.67 6.67 26.70
C THR A 560 48.24 7.13 25.31
N VAL A 561 49.08 7.02 24.29
CA VAL A 561 48.79 7.52 22.92
C VAL A 561 48.15 6.44 22.03
N GLN A 562 48.55 5.18 22.18
CA GLN A 562 47.95 4.06 21.43
C GLN A 562 46.42 3.98 21.50
N PRO A 563 45.75 4.15 22.66
CA PRO A 563 44.28 4.09 22.70
C PRO A 563 43.62 5.21 21.90
N LYS A 564 44.21 6.41 21.83
CA LYS A 564 43.67 7.52 21.03
C LYS A 564 43.77 7.26 19.52
N LEU A 565 44.92 6.79 19.05
CA LEU A 565 45.10 6.43 17.64
C LEU A 565 44.18 5.27 17.21
N ARG A 566 43.97 4.28 18.09
CA ARG A 566 42.97 3.22 17.85
C ARG A 566 41.54 3.77 17.80
N GLY A 567 41.22 4.75 18.64
CA GLY A 567 39.93 5.46 18.61
C GLY A 567 39.70 6.18 17.28
N VAL A 568 40.69 6.94 16.81
CA VAL A 568 40.69 7.60 15.49
C VAL A 568 40.51 6.56 14.37
N GLN A 569 41.28 5.47 14.39
CA GLN A 569 41.20 4.42 13.38
C GLN A 569 39.81 3.76 13.36
N ALA A 570 39.23 3.46 14.52
CA ALA A 570 37.87 2.91 14.62
C ALA A 570 36.80 3.89 14.12
N ALA A 571 36.96 5.20 14.42
CA ALA A 571 36.07 6.24 13.93
C ALA A 571 36.12 6.38 12.40
N LEU A 572 37.31 6.38 11.80
CA LEU A 572 37.48 6.43 10.34
C LEU A 572 36.97 5.16 9.65
N GLN A 573 37.21 3.97 10.22
CA GLN A 573 36.63 2.72 9.71
C GLN A 573 35.11 2.74 9.78
N ARG A 574 34.53 3.26 10.87
CA ARG A 574 33.09 3.44 10.99
C ARG A 574 32.55 4.45 9.98
N ALA A 575 33.23 5.58 9.81
CA ALA A 575 32.87 6.62 8.84
C ALA A 575 32.84 6.04 7.42
N ARG A 576 33.87 5.26 7.04
CA ARG A 576 33.93 4.55 5.75
C ARG A 576 32.77 3.56 5.58
N ALA A 577 32.47 2.78 6.62
CA ALA A 577 31.41 1.77 6.57
C ALA A 577 30.00 2.38 6.43
N ILE A 578 29.80 3.62 6.89
CA ILE A 578 28.49 4.30 6.83
C ILE A 578 28.44 5.43 5.80
N LEU A 579 29.49 5.62 4.99
CA LEU A 579 29.64 6.79 4.12
C LEU A 579 28.51 6.93 3.08
N SER A 580 28.11 5.81 2.46
CA SER A 580 27.00 5.78 1.49
C SER A 580 25.64 6.05 2.12
N ASP A 581 25.48 5.66 3.38
CA ASP A 581 24.19 5.54 4.06
C ASP A 581 23.90 6.74 4.96
N ARG A 582 24.95 7.27 5.60
CA ARG A 582 24.90 8.37 6.57
C ARG A 582 26.07 9.32 6.33
N PRO A 583 26.14 9.96 5.15
CA PRO A 583 27.30 10.79 4.77
C PRO A 583 27.57 11.93 5.76
N ALA A 584 26.53 12.56 6.31
CA ALA A 584 26.71 13.60 7.33
C ALA A 584 27.27 13.05 8.66
N THR A 585 26.85 11.84 9.08
CA THR A 585 27.43 11.19 10.26
C THR A 585 28.86 10.74 9.99
N ALA A 586 29.15 10.22 8.80
CA ALA A 586 30.51 9.91 8.38
C ALA A 586 31.39 11.16 8.41
N LEU A 587 30.92 12.28 7.85
CA LEU A 587 31.62 13.57 7.88
C LEU A 587 31.90 14.04 9.31
N ALA A 588 30.92 13.97 10.21
CA ALA A 588 31.10 14.34 11.62
C ALA A 588 32.15 13.47 12.32
N LEU A 589 32.11 12.14 12.13
CA LEU A 589 33.11 11.21 12.67
C LEU A 589 34.51 11.52 12.12
N THR A 590 34.61 11.86 10.83
CA THR A 590 35.86 12.25 10.19
C THR A 590 36.38 13.58 10.73
N GLN A 591 35.51 14.57 10.96
CA GLN A 591 35.89 15.86 11.54
C GLN A 591 36.42 15.71 12.97
N ASP A 592 35.77 14.87 13.79
CA ASP A 592 36.25 14.53 15.13
C ASP A 592 37.64 13.86 15.08
N ALA A 593 37.83 12.93 14.13
CA ALA A 593 39.13 12.29 13.90
C ALA A 593 40.22 13.29 13.48
N LEU A 594 39.91 14.23 12.59
CA LEU A 594 40.83 15.30 12.18
C LEU A 594 41.23 16.19 13.36
N LEU A 595 40.28 16.57 14.21
CA LEU A 595 40.55 17.36 15.42
C LEU A 595 41.47 16.63 16.39
N ASP A 596 41.31 15.31 16.53
CA ASP A 596 42.19 14.50 17.37
C ASP A 596 43.58 14.31 16.78
N LEU A 597 43.70 14.16 15.45
CA LEU A 597 44.98 14.10 14.75
C LEU A 597 45.73 15.44 14.86
N GLU A 598 45.05 16.57 14.73
CA GLU A 598 45.65 17.90 14.88
C GLU A 598 46.17 18.12 16.31
N ARG A 599 45.38 17.73 17.32
CA ARG A 599 45.83 17.78 18.73
C ARG A 599 47.07 16.92 18.97
N LEU A 600 47.17 15.76 18.31
CA LEU A 600 48.33 14.87 18.40
C LEU A 600 49.56 15.46 17.71
N ALA A 601 49.38 16.09 16.54
CA ALA A 601 50.44 16.78 15.81
C ALA A 601 50.96 17.99 16.60
N ALA A 602 50.08 18.87 17.08
CA ALA A 602 50.44 20.03 17.88
C ALA A 602 51.19 19.66 19.18
N ALA A 603 50.76 18.58 19.85
CA ALA A 603 51.46 18.06 21.02
C ALA A 603 52.87 17.54 20.71
N ARG A 604 53.06 16.93 19.53
CA ARG A 604 54.38 16.49 19.06
C ARG A 604 55.28 17.68 18.77
N ASP A 605 54.77 18.68 18.04
CA ASP A 605 55.55 19.83 17.63
C ASP A 605 55.99 20.63 18.87
N SER A 606 55.09 20.82 19.85
CA SER A 606 55.42 21.41 21.16
C SER A 606 56.49 20.60 21.94
N ALA A 607 56.44 19.26 21.87
CA ALA A 607 57.45 18.42 22.52
C ALA A 607 58.81 18.47 21.79
N THR A 608 58.80 18.72 20.49
CA THR A 608 60.01 18.84 19.66
C THR A 608 60.67 20.22 19.83
N GLU A 609 59.89 21.27 20.08
CA GLU A 609 60.40 22.62 20.41
C GLU A 609 60.93 22.73 21.85
N ALA A 610 60.47 21.87 22.76
CA ALA A 610 60.92 21.82 24.16
C ALA A 610 62.20 20.97 24.37
N MET A 611 62.64 20.23 23.35
CA MET A 611 63.91 19.48 23.32
C MET A 611 64.98 20.26 22.57
#